data_AF-A0ABD1UYI1-F1
#
_entry.id   AF-A0ABD1UYI1-F1
#
_cell.length_a   1.000
_cell.length_b   1.000
_cell.length_c   1.000
_cell.angle_alpha   90.00
_cell.angle_beta   90.00
_cell.angle_gamma   90.00
#
_symmetry.space_group_name_H-M   'P 1'
#
loop_
_entity.id
_entity.type
_entity.pdbx_description
1 polymer ?
#
loop_
_entity_poly.entity_id
_entity_poly.type
_entity_poly.pdbx_seq_one_letter_code
_entity_poly.pdbx_strand_id
1 'polypeptide(L)'
;MTKRCSGLPLALVTLAGSMREMADIHEWRDASEELDESCMGQADMENGVLPILVYAFNRLKDPKLKSCFLYCSLYPENYDIPRDELIANFISEELMDTRSSRRR
;
A
#
# COMPACT_ATOMS: atom_id res chain seq x y z
N MET A 1 15.58 -8.60 -5.02
CA MET A 1 14.14 -8.42 -4.72
C MET A 1 13.51 -9.64 -4.05
N THR A 2 13.57 -10.86 -4.60
CA THR A 2 12.98 -12.06 -3.98
C THR A 2 13.49 -12.36 -2.56
N LYS A 3 14.79 -12.13 -2.33
CA LYS A 3 15.40 -12.23 -0.99
C LYS A 3 14.97 -11.11 -0.03
N ARG A 4 14.59 -9.93 -0.54
CA ARG A 4 14.17 -8.75 0.25
C ARG A 4 12.73 -8.85 0.73
N CYS A 5 11.86 -9.43 -0.11
CA CYS A 5 10.47 -9.71 0.24
C CYS A 5 10.32 -11.03 1.02
N SER A 6 11.43 -11.63 1.50
CA SER A 6 11.45 -12.95 2.16
C SER A 6 10.72 -14.06 1.39
N GLY A 7 10.64 -13.95 0.06
CA GLY A 7 9.87 -14.86 -0.79
C GLY A 7 8.34 -14.75 -0.65
N LEU A 8 7.82 -13.77 0.09
CA LEU A 8 6.40 -13.57 0.32
C LEU A 8 5.75 -12.92 -0.91
N PRO A 9 4.78 -13.59 -1.58
CA PRO A 9 4.13 -13.05 -2.77
C PRO A 9 3.44 -11.70 -2.51
N LEU A 10 2.85 -11.52 -1.33
CA LEU A 10 2.17 -10.28 -0.94
C LEU A 10 3.13 -9.08 -0.91
N ALA A 11 4.31 -9.25 -0.30
CA ALA A 11 5.36 -8.24 -0.27
C ALA A 11 5.80 -7.84 -1.69
N LEU A 12 5.97 -8.81 -2.59
CA LEU A 12 6.35 -8.55 -3.98
C LEU A 12 5.27 -7.76 -4.72
N VAL A 13 3.99 -8.13 -4.56
CA VAL A 13 2.86 -7.47 -5.23
C VAL A 13 2.69 -6.03 -4.72
N THR A 14 2.76 -5.82 -3.41
CA THR A 14 2.68 -4.47 -2.82
C THR A 14 3.80 -3.58 -3.32
N LEU A 15 5.04 -4.10 -3.34
CA LEU A 15 6.19 -3.35 -3.84
C LEU A 15 6.03 -2.98 -5.31
N ALA A 16 5.73 -3.96 -6.17
CA ALA A 16 5.51 -3.75 -7.59
C ALA A 16 4.37 -2.74 -7.85
N GLY A 17 3.29 -2.82 -7.08
CA GLY A 17 2.17 -1.89 -7.14
C GLY A 17 2.58 -0.45 -6.79
N SER A 18 3.35 -0.27 -5.72
CA SER A 18 3.84 1.05 -5.30
C SER A 18 4.76 1.68 -6.35
N MET A 19 5.54 0.88 -7.07
CA MET A 19 6.51 1.33 -8.07
C MET A 19 5.93 1.43 -9.50
N ARG A 20 4.65 1.11 -9.68
CA ARG A 20 4.01 1.05 -11.01
C ARG A 20 4.13 2.34 -11.83
N GLU A 21 4.14 3.49 -11.17
CA GLU A 21 4.20 4.81 -11.82
C GLU A 21 5.64 5.31 -12.04
N MET A 22 6.66 4.57 -11.57
CA MET A 22 8.06 4.91 -11.76
C MET A 22 8.56 4.37 -13.10
N ALA A 23 8.87 5.27 -14.03
CA ALA A 23 9.42 4.93 -15.33
C ALA A 23 10.96 5.07 -15.39
N ASP A 24 11.55 5.87 -14.48
CA ASP A 24 12.99 6.13 -14.47
C ASP A 24 13.75 5.09 -13.63
N ILE A 25 14.88 4.63 -14.18
CA ILE A 25 15.70 3.60 -13.53
C ILE A 25 16.44 4.10 -12.27
N HIS A 26 16.67 5.41 -12.15
CA HIS A 26 17.24 6.03 -10.96
C HIS A 26 16.21 6.09 -9.84
N GLU A 27 14.97 6.49 -10.13
CA GLU A 27 13.87 6.43 -9.15
C GLU A 27 13.67 4.99 -8.63
N TRP A 28 13.81 4.01 -9.51
CA TRP A 28 13.77 2.59 -9.13
C TRP A 28 14.93 2.18 -8.22
N ARG A 29 16.13 2.71 -8.46
CA ARG A 29 17.33 2.42 -7.67
C ARG A 29 17.23 3.04 -6.29
N ASP A 30 16.83 4.31 -6.22
CA ASP A 30 16.69 5.06 -4.97
C ASP A 30 15.61 4.42 -4.09
N ALA A 31 14.45 4.09 -4.67
CA ALA A 31 13.39 3.36 -4.00
C ALA A 31 13.85 1.98 -3.49
N SER A 32 14.74 1.32 -4.22
CA SER A 32 15.31 0.04 -3.83
C SER A 32 16.30 0.18 -2.66
N GLU A 33 17.04 1.28 -2.57
CA GLU A 33 18.00 1.57 -1.51
C GLU A 33 17.29 2.00 -0.22
N GLU A 34 16.32 2.90 -0.31
CA GLU A 34 15.44 3.29 0.81
C GLU A 34 14.72 2.07 1.43
N LEU A 35 14.32 1.12 0.59
CA LEU A 35 13.71 -0.12 1.06
C LEU A 35 14.71 -1.01 1.80
N ASP A 36 15.95 -1.13 1.31
CA ASP A 36 16.99 -1.90 1.98
C ASP A 36 17.30 -1.31 3.37
N GLU A 37 17.34 0.01 3.51
CA GLU A 37 17.50 0.68 4.81
C GLU A 37 16.32 0.39 5.75
N SER A 38 15.08 0.43 5.24
CA SER A 38 13.87 0.18 6.05
C SER A 38 13.74 -1.27 6.54
N CYS A 39 14.35 -2.23 5.83
CA CYS A 39 14.30 -3.66 6.15
C CYS A 39 15.47 -4.13 7.03
N MET A 40 16.49 -3.29 7.25
CA MET A 40 17.62 -3.62 8.12
C MET A 40 17.29 -3.36 9.59
N GLY A 41 16.75 -4.36 10.32
CA GLY A 41 16.71 -4.21 11.79
C GLY A 41 15.97 -5.17 12.71
N GLN A 42 15.00 -5.98 12.28
CA GLN A 42 14.22 -6.81 13.22
C GLN A 42 14.25 -8.29 12.81
N ALA A 43 13.68 -9.24 13.58
CA ALA A 43 13.79 -10.69 13.36
C ALA A 43 12.45 -11.45 13.13
N ASP A 44 11.28 -10.80 13.15
CA ASP A 44 9.96 -11.47 13.10
C ASP A 44 8.99 -10.86 12.06
N MET A 45 7.67 -11.00 12.13
CA MET A 45 6.67 -10.52 11.13
C MET A 45 6.88 -9.04 10.70
N GLU A 46 7.53 -8.25 11.54
CA GLU A 46 8.10 -6.92 11.30
C GLU A 46 9.20 -6.86 10.20
N ASN A 47 9.66 -7.99 9.69
CA ASN A 47 10.83 -8.10 8.80
C ASN A 47 10.51 -8.22 7.32
N GLY A 48 9.34 -8.74 7.00
CA GLY A 48 9.04 -9.18 5.65
C GLY A 48 8.13 -8.20 4.95
N VAL A 49 6.92 -8.05 5.48
CA VAL A 49 5.82 -7.36 4.79
C VAL A 49 5.57 -5.99 5.38
N LEU A 50 5.74 -5.81 6.69
CA LEU A 50 5.41 -4.56 7.36
C LEU A 50 6.24 -3.37 6.85
N PRO A 51 7.58 -3.44 6.69
CA PRO A 51 8.36 -2.33 6.14
C PRO A 51 7.94 -1.98 4.72
N ILE A 52 7.61 -2.99 3.90
CA ILE A 52 7.13 -2.81 2.53
C ILE A 52 5.74 -2.15 2.51
N LEU A 53 4.85 -2.55 3.42
CA LEU A 53 3.53 -1.94 3.56
C LEU A 53 3.64 -0.47 4.01
N VAL A 54 4.50 -0.19 4.99
CA VAL A 54 4.78 1.17 5.47
C VAL A 54 5.38 2.02 4.35
N TYR A 55 6.34 1.47 3.61
CA TYR A 55 6.94 2.13 2.46
C TYR A 55 5.90 2.45 1.38
N ALA A 56 5.10 1.47 0.98
CA ALA A 56 4.04 1.66 -0.01
C ALA A 56 2.99 2.66 0.45
N PHE A 57 2.62 2.63 1.73
CA PHE A 57 1.68 3.56 2.34
C PHE A 57 2.24 5.00 2.36
N ASN A 58 3.51 5.17 2.71
CA ASN A 58 4.16 6.49 2.75
C ASN A 58 4.21 7.15 1.37
N ARG A 59 4.33 6.36 0.30
CA ARG A 59 4.36 6.82 -1.09
C ARG A 59 3.02 7.21 -1.69
N LEU A 60 1.90 6.92 -1.01
CA LEU A 60 0.60 7.45 -1.42
C LEU A 60 0.62 8.98 -1.31
N LYS A 61 0.67 9.69 -2.45
CA LYS A 61 0.78 11.17 -2.46
C LYS A 61 -0.49 11.88 -2.01
N ASP A 62 -1.65 11.25 -2.19
CA ASP A 62 -2.95 11.80 -1.83
C ASP A 62 -3.33 11.43 -0.38
N PRO A 63 -3.49 12.40 0.53
CA PRO A 63 -3.94 12.15 1.89
C PRO A 63 -5.28 11.40 1.97
N LYS A 64 -6.19 11.63 1.02
CA LYS A 64 -7.48 10.91 0.96
C LYS A 64 -7.27 9.43 0.70
N LEU A 65 -6.30 9.05 -0.14
CA LEU A 65 -5.97 7.64 -0.38
C LEU A 65 -5.35 6.98 0.85
N LYS A 66 -4.53 7.70 1.62
CA LYS A 66 -4.03 7.21 2.92
C LYS A 66 -5.18 6.95 3.89
N SER A 67 -6.11 7.89 4.01
CA SER A 67 -7.29 7.74 4.86
C SER A 67 -8.20 6.59 4.41
N CYS A 68 -8.46 6.44 3.10
CA CYS A 68 -9.21 5.31 2.56
C CYS A 68 -8.55 3.96 2.90
N PHE A 69 -7.23 3.86 2.79
CA PHE A 69 -6.50 2.65 3.15
C PHE A 69 -6.63 2.32 4.64
N LEU A 70 -6.47 3.32 5.52
CA LEU A 70 -6.63 3.15 6.96
C LEU A 70 -8.08 2.81 7.35
N TYR A 71 -9.08 3.35 6.65
CA TYR A 71 -10.48 3.02 6.92
C TYR A 71 -10.77 1.52 6.76
N CYS A 72 -10.09 0.83 5.84
CA CYS A 72 -10.23 -0.62 5.68
C CYS A 72 -9.82 -1.40 6.95
N SER A 73 -8.98 -0.83 7.84
CA SER A 73 -8.59 -1.50 9.10
C SER A 73 -9.68 -1.47 10.17
N LEU A 74 -10.81 -0.80 9.92
CA LEU A 74 -11.98 -0.80 10.81
C LEU A 74 -12.80 -2.09 10.69
N TYR A 75 -12.62 -2.84 9.60
CA TYR A 75 -13.29 -4.13 9.40
C TYR A 75 -12.54 -5.24 10.15
N PRO A 76 -13.25 -6.29 10.61
CA PRO A 76 -12.61 -7.45 11.22
C PRO A 76 -11.60 -8.12 10.29
N GLU A 77 -10.64 -8.83 10.88
CA GLU A 77 -9.68 -9.64 10.12
C GLU A 77 -10.41 -10.66 9.24
N ASN A 78 -9.97 -10.80 7.98
CA ASN A 78 -10.57 -11.69 6.98
C ASN A 78 -12.03 -11.40 6.63
N TYR A 79 -12.53 -10.20 6.92
CA TYR A 79 -13.86 -9.80 6.49
C TYR A 79 -13.91 -9.50 4.98
N ASP A 80 -14.89 -10.10 4.29
CA ASP A 80 -15.17 -9.81 2.88
C ASP A 80 -15.89 -8.47 2.76
N ILE A 81 -15.13 -7.40 2.53
CA ILE A 81 -15.69 -6.04 2.37
C ILE A 81 -16.32 -5.90 0.98
N PRO A 82 -17.65 -5.68 0.86
CA PRO A 82 -18.28 -5.45 -0.43
C PRO A 82 -17.81 -4.12 -1.03
N ARG A 83 -17.39 -4.11 -2.29
CA ARG A 83 -16.86 -2.92 -2.96
C ARG A 83 -17.80 -1.73 -2.91
N ASP A 84 -19.08 -1.95 -3.19
CA ASP A 84 -20.05 -0.85 -3.31
C ASP A 84 -20.40 -0.25 -1.94
N GLU A 85 -20.38 -1.08 -0.89
CA GLU A 85 -20.49 -0.64 0.51
C GLU A 85 -19.27 0.20 0.90
N LEU A 86 -18.06 -0.27 0.59
CA LEU A 86 -16.83 0.47 0.89
C LEU A 86 -16.80 1.84 0.21
N ILE A 87 -17.23 1.91 -1.05
CA ILE A 87 -17.32 3.17 -1.79
C ILE A 87 -18.36 4.10 -1.16
N ALA A 88 -19.53 3.57 -0.79
CA ALA A 88 -20.57 4.36 -0.11
C ALA A 88 -20.04 4.93 1.22
N ASN A 89 -19.33 4.12 1.99
CA ASN A 89 -18.72 4.53 3.26
C ASN A 89 -17.64 5.61 3.03
N PHE A 90 -16.76 5.46 2.03
CA PHE A 90 -15.78 6.49 1.69
C PHE A 90 -16.41 7.83 1.29
N ILE A 91 -17.55 7.81 0.60
CA ILE A 91 -18.29 9.04 0.24
C ILE A 91 -18.93 9.65 1.49
N SER A 92 -19.53 8.82 2.36
CA SER A 92 -20.15 9.26 3.61
C SER A 92 -19.15 9.92 4.56
N GLU A 93 -17.93 9.41 4.60
CA GLU A 93 -16.83 9.92 5.43
C GLU A 93 -16.03 11.04 4.73
N GLU A 94 -16.52 11.56 3.59
CA GLU A 94 -15.89 12.62 2.78
C GLU A 94 -14.46 12.29 2.30
N LEU A 95 -14.08 11.01 2.32
CA LEU A 95 -12.81 10.50 1.81
C LEU A 95 -12.79 10.42 0.28
N MET A 96 -13.96 10.40 -0.37
CA MET A 96 -14.09 10.31 -1.82
C MET A 96 -15.28 11.13 -2.35
N ASP A 97 -15.11 11.76 -3.52
CA ASP A 97 -16.20 12.47 -4.20
C ASP A 97 -17.02 11.54 -5.11
N THR A 98 -18.31 11.79 -5.25
CA THR A 98 -19.21 11.07 -6.17
C THR A 98 -18.82 11.17 -7.66
N ARG A 99 -17.87 12.05 -8.02
CA ARG A 99 -17.35 12.20 -9.39
C ARG A 99 -16.25 11.20 -9.73
N SER A 100 -15.47 10.73 -8.76
CA SER A 100 -14.39 9.76 -9.00
C SER A 100 -14.91 8.32 -9.12
N SER A 101 -16.11 8.03 -8.60
CA SER A 101 -16.77 6.72 -8.73
C SER A 101 -17.25 6.38 -10.15
N ARG A 102 -17.34 7.37 -11.06
CA ARG A 102 -17.78 7.19 -12.46
C ARG A 102 -16.65 6.97 -13.46
N ARG A 103 -15.38 7.02 -13.02
CA ARG A 103 -14.22 6.69 -13.86
C ARG A 103 -13.75 5.27 -13.55
N ARG A 104 -14.50 4.27 -14.00
CA ARG A 104 -13.99 2.90 -14.19
C ARG A 104 -14.76 2.24 -15.33
#